data_AF-A0A7K5C6U6-F1
#
_entry.id   AF-A0A7K5C6U6-F1
#
_cell.length_a   1.000
_cell.length_b   1.000
_cell.length_c   1.000
_cell.angle_alpha   90.00
_cell.angle_beta   90.00
_cell.angle_gamma   90.00
#
_symmetry.space_group_name_H-M   'P 1'
#
loop_
_entity.id
_entity.type
_entity.pdbx_description
1 polymer ?
#
loop_
_entity_poly.entity_id
_entity_poly.type
_entity_poly.pdbx_seq_one_letter_code
_entity_poly.pdbx_strand_id
1 'polypeptide(L)'
;MALVSADSRIAELLGELHQLIKQTQEERSRSEHNLVNIQKTHERMQTENKISPYYRTKLRGLYTTAKADAEAECNVLRRALDKIAEIKSLLEERRIAAKIAGIYSEAEPPRKTMRRGVLMTLLQQSAMTLPLWIGKPGEKPPPLCGAVPAAGDYVAKPGDKVAARVKALEGDEQWILAEVVSYSHAANK
;
A
#
# COMPACT_ATOMS: atom_id res chain seq x y z
N MET A 1 -18.61 7.07 20.95
CA MET A 1 -19.32 6.52 19.77
C MET A 1 -18.42 6.41 18.54
N ALA A 2 -17.70 7.46 18.12
CA ALA A 2 -16.81 7.40 16.94
C ALA A 2 -15.70 6.33 17.01
N LEU A 3 -15.04 6.16 18.17
CA LEU A 3 -13.99 5.14 18.35
C LEU A 3 -14.52 3.70 18.25
N VAL A 4 -15.69 3.42 18.85
CA VAL A 4 -16.35 2.11 18.79
C VAL A 4 -16.81 1.77 17.37
N SER A 5 -17.21 2.78 16.60
CA SER A 5 -17.56 2.64 15.17
C SER A 5 -16.33 2.35 14.29
N ALA A 6 -15.13 2.81 14.68
CA ALA A 6 -13.90 2.51 13.96
C ALA A 6 -13.47 1.05 14.18
N ASP A 7 -13.62 0.54 15.40
CA ASP A 7 -13.27 -0.85 15.72
C ASP A 7 -14.15 -1.86 14.98
N SER A 8 -15.46 -1.60 14.88
CA SER A 8 -16.36 -2.43 14.06
C SER A 8 -15.98 -2.39 12.58
N ARG A 9 -15.65 -1.21 12.05
CA ARG A 9 -15.23 -1.05 10.66
C ARG A 9 -13.91 -1.76 10.36
N ILE A 10 -12.93 -1.67 11.28
CA ILE A 10 -11.65 -2.39 11.13
C ILE A 10 -11.90 -3.90 11.11
N ALA A 11 -12.78 -4.43 11.97
CA ALA A 11 -13.12 -5.85 11.98
C ALA A 11 -13.75 -6.31 10.66
N GLU A 12 -14.66 -5.53 10.08
CA GLU A 12 -15.22 -5.79 8.75
C GLU A 12 -14.14 -5.83 7.67
N LEU A 13 -13.25 -4.83 7.65
CA LEU A 13 -12.16 -4.74 6.66
C LEU A 13 -11.17 -5.89 6.79
N LEU A 14 -10.88 -6.36 8.00
CA LEU A 14 -10.07 -7.55 8.23
C LEU A 14 -10.76 -8.81 7.68
N GLY A 15 -12.08 -8.91 7.83
CA GLY A 15 -12.88 -9.97 7.21
C GLY A 15 -12.82 -9.94 5.69
N GLU A 16 -12.99 -8.77 5.07
CA GLU A 16 -12.86 -8.58 3.62
C GLU A 16 -11.45 -8.91 3.12
N LEU A 17 -10.41 -8.46 3.83
CA LEU A 17 -9.01 -8.75 3.52
C LEU A 17 -8.73 -10.26 3.54
N HIS A 18 -9.24 -10.97 4.56
CA HIS A 18 -9.10 -12.41 4.65
C HIS A 18 -9.74 -13.14 3.46
N GLN A 19 -10.90 -12.68 3.00
CA GLN A 19 -11.53 -13.25 1.80
C GLN A 19 -10.72 -12.97 0.53
N LEU A 20 -10.16 -11.76 0.38
CA LEU A 20 -9.30 -11.43 -0.76
C LEU A 20 -8.03 -12.30 -0.78
N ILE A 21 -7.45 -12.62 0.38
CA ILE A 21 -6.30 -13.52 0.47
C ILE A 21 -6.67 -14.93 -0.01
N LYS A 22 -7.84 -15.46 0.38
CA LYS A 22 -8.32 -16.76 -0.11
C LYS A 22 -8.54 -16.73 -1.63
N GLN A 23 -9.19 -15.69 -2.12
CA GLN A 23 -9.46 -15.51 -3.54
C GLN A 23 -8.16 -15.41 -4.37
N THR A 24 -7.11 -14.79 -3.81
CA THR A 24 -5.78 -14.78 -4.43
C THR A 24 -5.24 -16.20 -4.63
N GLN A 25 -5.45 -17.10 -3.66
CA GLN A 25 -5.02 -18.50 -3.80
C GLN A 25 -5.83 -19.28 -4.85
N GLU A 26 -7.12 -18.99 -4.99
CA GLU A 26 -7.95 -19.58 -6.04
C GLU A 26 -7.47 -19.15 -7.43
N GLU A 27 -7.17 -17.86 -7.61
CA GLU A 27 -6.60 -17.34 -8.87
C GLU A 27 -5.22 -17.96 -9.16
N ARG A 28 -4.35 -18.08 -8.16
CA ARG A 28 -3.04 -18.72 -8.30
C ARG A 28 -3.16 -20.18 -8.73
N SER A 29 -4.05 -20.94 -8.09
CA SER A 29 -4.28 -22.36 -8.42
C SER A 29 -4.76 -22.53 -9.87
N ARG A 30 -5.62 -21.62 -10.35
CA ARG A 30 -6.08 -21.59 -11.75
C ARG A 30 -4.95 -21.26 -12.72
N SER A 31 -4.16 -20.23 -12.40
CA SER A 31 -3.01 -19.80 -13.18
C SER A 31 -1.98 -20.93 -13.32
N GLU A 32 -1.67 -21.63 -12.22
CA GLU A 32 -0.76 -22.78 -12.20
C GLU A 32 -1.21 -23.89 -13.16
N HIS A 33 -2.50 -24.23 -13.15
CA HIS A 33 -3.06 -25.21 -14.09
C HIS A 33 -2.82 -24.81 -15.56
N ASN A 34 -3.02 -23.53 -15.89
CA ASN A 34 -2.82 -23.02 -17.25
C ASN A 34 -1.35 -22.97 -17.64
N LEU A 35 -0.45 -22.65 -16.72
CA LEU A 35 1.01 -22.73 -16.94
C LEU A 35 1.46 -24.17 -17.21
N VAL A 36 0.95 -25.15 -16.45
CA VAL A 36 1.21 -26.57 -16.71
C VAL A 36 0.73 -27.00 -18.10
N ASN A 37 -0.42 -26.49 -18.55
CA ASN A 37 -0.92 -26.78 -19.90
C ASN A 37 -0.05 -26.18 -21.01
N ILE A 38 0.52 -24.98 -20.79
CA ILE A 38 1.51 -24.39 -21.69
C ILE A 38 2.75 -25.27 -21.78
N GLN A 39 3.29 -25.67 -20.63
CA GLN A 39 4.47 -26.53 -20.57
C GLN A 39 4.26 -27.85 -21.32
N LYS A 40 3.18 -28.58 -21.01
CA LYS A 40 2.83 -29.84 -21.69
C LYS A 40 2.64 -29.68 -23.20
N THR A 41 2.12 -28.53 -23.63
CA THR A 41 1.94 -28.25 -25.07
C THR A 41 3.29 -28.02 -25.76
N HIS A 42 4.23 -27.35 -25.10
CA HIS A 42 5.61 -27.21 -25.59
C HIS A 42 6.34 -28.56 -25.66
N GLU A 43 6.24 -29.39 -24.62
CA GLU A 43 6.87 -30.72 -24.59
C GLU A 43 6.42 -31.60 -25.75
N ARG A 44 5.11 -31.61 -26.06
CA ARG A 44 4.56 -32.35 -27.21
C ARG A 44 5.06 -31.80 -28.54
N MET A 45 5.06 -30.47 -28.69
CA MET A 45 5.56 -29.81 -29.91
C MET A 45 7.04 -30.13 -30.16
N GLN A 46 7.85 -30.18 -29.09
CA GLN A 46 9.26 -30.55 -29.16
C GLN A 46 9.45 -32.03 -29.53
N THR A 47 8.65 -32.92 -28.94
CA THR A 47 8.71 -34.36 -29.23
C THR A 47 8.36 -34.66 -30.68
N GLU A 48 7.38 -33.96 -31.25
CA GLU A 48 7.02 -34.08 -32.67
C GLU A 48 8.00 -33.39 -33.63
N ASN A 49 8.97 -32.64 -33.09
CA ASN A 49 9.98 -31.85 -33.83
C ASN A 49 9.38 -31.01 -34.98
N LYS A 50 8.13 -30.56 -34.82
CA LYS A 50 7.37 -29.87 -35.85
C LYS A 50 6.52 -28.76 -35.25
N ILE A 51 6.86 -27.52 -35.63
CA ILE A 51 6.04 -26.35 -35.29
C ILE A 51 4.88 -26.25 -36.30
N SER A 52 3.79 -26.94 -35.99
CA SER A 52 2.58 -26.93 -36.83
C SER A 52 1.73 -25.65 -36.59
N PRO A 53 0.89 -25.26 -37.57
CA PRO A 53 -0.10 -24.19 -37.38
C PRO A 53 -1.01 -24.43 -36.16
N TYR A 54 -1.33 -25.70 -35.87
CA TYR A 54 -2.11 -26.09 -34.69
C TYR A 54 -1.40 -25.69 -33.39
N TYR A 55 -0.11 -26.02 -33.22
CA TYR A 55 0.64 -25.67 -32.02
C TYR A 55 0.75 -24.15 -31.84
N ARG A 56 0.96 -23.40 -32.93
CA ARG A 56 0.99 -21.93 -32.89
C ARG A 56 -0.33 -21.35 -32.38
N THR A 57 -1.46 -21.79 -32.94
CA THR A 57 -2.79 -21.30 -32.53
C THR A 57 -3.10 -21.69 -31.09
N LYS A 58 -2.81 -22.93 -30.69
CA LYS A 58 -3.06 -23.42 -29.34
C LYS A 58 -2.22 -22.67 -28.29
N LEU A 59 -0.91 -22.54 -28.52
CA LEU A 59 -0.02 -21.80 -27.61
C LEU A 59 -0.42 -20.33 -27.49
N ARG A 60 -0.79 -19.68 -28.60
CA ARG A 60 -1.29 -18.29 -28.56
C ARG A 60 -2.52 -18.16 -27.67
N GLY A 61 -3.47 -19.08 -27.79
CA GLY A 61 -4.64 -19.13 -26.92
C GLY A 61 -4.26 -19.30 -25.45
N LEU A 62 -3.41 -20.28 -25.14
CA LEU A 62 -2.96 -20.54 -23.78
C LEU A 62 -2.22 -19.34 -23.16
N TYR A 63 -1.34 -18.67 -23.90
CA TYR A 63 -0.67 -17.46 -23.43
C TYR A 63 -1.62 -16.29 -23.21
N THR A 64 -2.67 -16.18 -24.03
CA THR A 64 -3.71 -15.17 -23.85
C THR A 64 -4.46 -15.41 -22.54
N THR A 65 -4.84 -16.66 -22.26
CA THR A 65 -5.47 -17.04 -21.00
C THR A 65 -4.54 -16.83 -19.81
N ALA A 66 -3.28 -17.27 -19.88
CA ALA A 66 -2.32 -17.10 -18.79
C ALA A 66 -2.05 -15.62 -18.47
N LYS A 67 -2.06 -14.75 -19.49
CA LYS A 67 -1.99 -13.29 -19.27
C LYS A 67 -3.22 -12.78 -18.53
N ALA A 68 -4.42 -13.22 -18.92
CA ALA A 68 -5.66 -12.85 -18.25
C ALA A 68 -5.71 -13.36 -16.79
N ASP A 69 -5.21 -14.57 -16.52
CA ASP A 69 -5.10 -15.12 -15.15
C ASP A 69 -4.15 -14.26 -14.29
N ALA A 70 -3.00 -13.87 -14.84
CA ALA A 70 -2.07 -12.99 -14.14
C ALA A 70 -2.68 -11.61 -13.85
N GLU A 71 -3.45 -11.05 -14.79
CA GLU A 71 -4.18 -9.80 -14.59
C GLU A 71 -5.25 -9.94 -13.49
N ALA A 72 -5.96 -11.06 -13.44
CA ALA A 72 -6.95 -11.36 -12.41
C ALA A 72 -6.32 -11.48 -11.01
N GLU A 73 -5.24 -12.26 -10.85
CA GLU A 73 -4.49 -12.37 -9.59
C GLU A 73 -3.97 -10.99 -9.13
N CYS A 74 -3.38 -10.22 -10.05
CA CYS A 74 -2.92 -8.85 -9.75
C CYS A 74 -4.06 -7.94 -9.26
N ASN A 75 -5.25 -8.06 -9.83
CA ASN A 75 -6.40 -7.25 -9.42
C ASN A 75 -6.88 -7.57 -8.01
N VAL A 76 -6.89 -8.86 -7.63
CA VAL A 76 -7.23 -9.27 -6.26
C VAL A 76 -6.19 -8.74 -5.27
N LEU A 77 -4.90 -8.85 -5.60
CA LEU A 77 -3.81 -8.32 -4.76
C LEU A 77 -3.90 -6.81 -4.56
N ARG A 78 -4.21 -6.04 -5.62
CA ARG A 78 -4.42 -4.58 -5.51
C ARG A 78 -5.56 -4.26 -4.54
N ARG A 79 -6.70 -4.95 -4.65
CA ARG A 79 -7.82 -4.77 -3.71
C ARG A 79 -7.44 -5.10 -2.27
N ALA A 80 -6.60 -6.12 -2.05
CA ALA A 80 -6.11 -6.46 -0.72
C ALA A 80 -5.21 -5.34 -0.15
N LEU A 81 -4.34 -4.75 -0.97
CA LEU A 81 -3.53 -3.59 -0.58
C LEU A 81 -4.39 -2.36 -0.25
N ASP A 82 -5.45 -2.11 -1.01
CA ASP A 82 -6.41 -1.03 -0.71
C ASP A 82 -7.03 -1.22 0.67
N LYS A 83 -7.41 -2.45 1.03
CA LYS A 83 -7.95 -2.77 2.36
C LYS A 83 -6.94 -2.56 3.47
N ILE A 84 -5.67 -2.92 3.26
CA ILE A 84 -4.59 -2.66 4.21
C ILE A 84 -4.40 -1.14 4.40
N ALA A 85 -4.44 -0.36 3.31
CA ALA A 85 -4.33 1.09 3.37
C ALA A 85 -5.52 1.72 4.14
N GLU A 86 -6.74 1.26 3.90
CA GLU A 86 -7.95 1.69 4.62
C GLU A 86 -7.83 1.41 6.12
N ILE A 87 -7.42 0.20 6.51
CA ILE A 87 -7.20 -0.17 7.92
C ILE A 87 -6.13 0.72 8.57
N LYS A 88 -5.00 0.95 7.90
CA LYS A 88 -3.93 1.81 8.41
C LYS A 88 -4.41 3.26 8.60
N SER A 89 -5.21 3.78 7.66
CA SER A 89 -5.80 5.13 7.78
C SER A 89 -6.69 5.24 9.01
N LEU A 90 -7.58 4.26 9.23
CA LEU A 90 -8.46 4.25 10.41
C LEU A 90 -7.70 4.18 11.73
N LEU A 91 -6.63 3.38 11.78
CA LEU A 91 -5.77 3.30 12.97
C LEU A 91 -5.07 4.64 13.27
N GLU A 92 -4.61 5.33 12.23
CA GLU A 92 -3.96 6.63 12.37
C GLU A 92 -4.95 7.74 12.75
N GLU A 93 -6.13 7.77 12.13
CA GLU A 93 -7.23 8.68 12.50
C GLU A 93 -7.63 8.50 13.97
N ARG A 94 -7.71 7.25 14.42
CA ARG A 94 -7.97 6.90 15.83
C ARG A 94 -6.88 7.46 16.75
N ARG A 95 -5.60 7.31 16.38
CA ARG A 95 -4.45 7.84 17.12
C ARG A 95 -4.51 9.36 17.24
N ILE A 96 -4.81 10.05 16.15
CA ILE A 96 -4.95 11.51 16.10
C ILE A 96 -6.12 11.98 16.96
N ALA A 97 -7.29 11.33 16.84
CA ALA A 97 -8.48 11.67 17.62
C ALA A 97 -8.25 11.52 19.14
N ALA A 98 -7.57 10.44 19.56
CA ALA A 98 -7.19 10.25 20.96
C ALA A 98 -6.25 11.35 21.47
N LYS A 99 -5.25 11.72 20.66
CA LYS A 99 -4.30 12.82 20.96
C LYS A 99 -5.02 14.17 21.13
N ILE A 100 -5.98 14.48 20.26
CA ILE A 100 -6.78 15.72 20.34
C ILE A 100 -7.69 15.73 21.56
N ALA A 101 -8.33 14.60 21.88
CA ALA A 101 -9.23 14.49 23.03
C ALA A 101 -8.52 14.53 24.39
N GLY A 102 -7.18 14.56 24.41
CA GLY A 102 -6.40 14.46 25.65
C GLY A 102 -6.54 13.10 26.35
N ILE A 103 -7.19 12.13 25.69
CA ILE A 103 -7.35 10.77 26.17
C ILE A 103 -6.08 10.02 25.77
N TYR A 104 -5.05 10.13 26.61
CA TYR A 104 -3.89 9.26 26.50
C TYR A 104 -4.34 7.84 26.85
N SER A 105 -4.34 6.95 25.86
CA SER A 105 -4.38 5.53 26.17
C SER A 105 -3.11 5.18 26.94
N GLU A 106 -3.23 4.47 28.07
CA GLU A 106 -2.08 3.91 28.80
C GLU A 106 -1.20 3.01 27.90
N ALA A 107 -1.71 2.54 26.75
CA ALA A 107 -0.96 1.78 25.76
C ALA A 107 -0.01 2.64 24.89
N GLU A 108 -0.22 3.96 24.83
CA GLU A 108 0.69 4.89 24.14
C GLU A 108 0.81 6.20 24.95
N PRO A 109 1.69 6.24 25.96
CA PRO A 109 1.95 7.47 26.68
C PRO A 109 2.58 8.49 25.72
N PRO A 110 2.34 9.81 25.94
CA PRO A 110 3.14 10.83 25.28
C PRO A 110 4.54 10.66 25.84
N ARG A 111 5.44 10.01 25.09
CA ARG A 111 6.83 9.90 25.51
C ARG A 111 7.46 11.29 25.36
N LYS A 112 7.26 12.13 26.38
CA LYS A 112 7.82 13.49 26.52
C LYS A 112 9.33 13.51 26.27
N THR A 113 10.00 12.36 26.42
CA THR A 113 11.35 12.11 25.92
C THR A 113 11.50 10.66 25.43
N MET A 114 11.27 10.41 24.14
CA MET A 114 11.74 9.15 23.53
C MET A 114 13.27 9.15 23.48
N ARG A 115 13.90 8.09 24.00
CA ARG A 115 15.33 7.87 23.77
C ARG A 115 15.57 7.77 22.26
N ARG A 116 16.62 8.43 21.78
CA ARG A 116 17.02 8.46 20.36
C ARG A 116 17.01 7.07 19.72
N GLY A 117 17.55 6.06 20.41
CA GLY A 117 17.59 4.68 19.89
C GLY A 117 16.19 4.14 19.56
N VAL A 118 15.23 4.33 20.46
CA VAL A 118 13.85 3.86 20.25
C VAL A 118 13.15 4.65 19.14
N LEU A 119 13.40 5.95 19.07
CA LEU A 119 12.88 6.79 17.99
C LEU A 119 13.40 6.33 16.63
N MET A 120 14.70 6.07 16.52
CA MET A 120 15.29 5.58 15.28
C MET A 120 14.72 4.22 14.86
N THR A 121 14.47 3.32 15.82
CA THR A 121 13.80 2.04 15.54
C THR A 121 12.38 2.25 14.99
N LEU A 122 11.58 3.15 15.58
CA LEU A 122 10.24 3.44 15.07
C LEU A 122 10.28 4.07 13.67
N LEU A 123 11.24 4.98 13.41
CA LEU A 123 11.42 5.58 12.08
C LEU A 123 11.79 4.54 11.03
N GLN A 124 12.69 3.61 11.38
CA GLN A 124 13.08 2.52 10.50
C GLN A 124 11.89 1.59 10.21
N GLN A 125 11.12 1.22 11.23
CA GLN A 125 9.90 0.42 11.06
C GLN A 125 8.85 1.13 10.20
N SER A 126 8.67 2.44 10.40
CA SER A 126 7.77 3.25 9.58
C SER A 126 8.20 3.26 8.12
N ALA A 127 9.50 3.42 7.84
CA ALA A 127 10.03 3.37 6.47
C ALA A 127 9.83 1.99 5.82
N MET A 128 10.05 0.90 6.56
CA MET A 128 9.89 -0.48 6.06
C MET A 128 8.43 -0.86 5.78
N THR A 129 7.47 -0.15 6.36
CA THR A 129 6.03 -0.45 6.24
C THR A 129 5.31 0.47 5.26
N LEU A 130 6.04 1.36 4.56
CA LEU A 130 5.51 2.15 3.45
C LEU A 130 4.97 1.21 2.35
N PRO A 131 3.73 1.41 1.90
CA PRO A 131 3.15 0.56 0.86
C PRO A 131 3.88 0.74 -0.46
N LEU A 132 4.11 -0.37 -1.16
CA LEU A 132 4.62 -0.35 -2.52
C LEU A 132 3.51 0.08 -3.48
N TRP A 133 3.79 1.04 -4.36
CA TRP A 133 2.88 1.39 -5.45
C TRP A 133 2.89 0.32 -6.54
N ILE A 134 1.72 -0.20 -6.91
CA ILE A 134 1.54 -1.22 -7.96
C ILE A 134 0.54 -0.72 -9.01
N GLY A 135 1.01 0.09 -9.96
CA GLY A 135 0.21 0.60 -11.07
C GLY A 135 -0.24 -0.47 -12.07
N LYS A 136 -1.19 -0.11 -12.94
CA LYS A 136 -1.55 -0.90 -14.13
C LYS A 136 -0.66 -0.54 -15.32
N PRO A 137 -0.60 -1.38 -16.38
CA PRO A 137 0.13 -1.05 -17.59
C PRO A 137 -0.28 0.31 -18.16
N GLY A 138 0.69 1.19 -18.40
CA GLY A 138 0.47 2.55 -18.93
C GLY A 138 0.13 3.61 -17.89
N GLU A 139 -0.10 3.25 -16.63
CA GLU A 139 -0.32 4.23 -15.56
C GLU A 139 0.99 4.86 -15.08
N LYS A 140 0.97 6.17 -14.87
CA LYS A 140 2.08 6.90 -14.24
C LYS A 140 1.98 6.78 -12.72
N PRO A 141 3.11 6.74 -11.99
CA PRO A 141 3.09 6.81 -10.54
C PRO A 141 2.39 8.11 -10.09
N PRO A 142 1.53 8.06 -9.06
CA PRO A 142 0.79 9.23 -8.59
C PRO A 142 1.71 10.21 -7.84
N PRO A 143 1.25 11.45 -7.59
CA PRO A 143 1.93 12.38 -6.68
C PRO A 143 2.30 11.72 -5.34
N LEU A 144 3.45 12.08 -4.78
CA LEU A 144 4.00 11.52 -3.54
C LEU A 144 4.44 10.05 -3.61
N CYS A 145 4.33 9.38 -4.76
CA CYS A 145 4.92 8.07 -4.96
C CYS A 145 6.43 8.19 -5.19
N GLY A 146 7.24 7.85 -4.18
CA GLY A 146 8.69 7.88 -4.29
C GLY A 146 9.21 9.29 -4.55
N ALA A 147 9.84 9.50 -5.70
CA ALA A 147 10.39 10.81 -6.11
C ALA A 147 9.39 11.70 -6.87
N VAL A 148 8.16 11.24 -7.10
CA VAL A 148 7.13 12.04 -7.79
C VAL A 148 6.68 13.19 -6.87
N PRO A 149 6.76 14.45 -7.31
CA PRO A 149 6.41 15.59 -6.46
C PRO A 149 4.93 15.60 -6.08
N ALA A 150 4.61 16.35 -5.03
CA ALA A 150 3.23 16.68 -4.70
C ALA A 150 2.57 17.49 -5.82
N ALA A 151 1.24 17.45 -5.90
CA ALA A 151 0.50 18.41 -6.71
C ALA A 151 0.69 19.83 -6.16
N GLY A 152 0.58 20.85 -7.03
CA GLY A 152 0.84 22.24 -6.64
C GLY A 152 -0.12 22.81 -5.60
N ASP A 153 -1.32 22.24 -5.51
CA ASP A 153 -2.40 22.55 -4.57
C ASP A 153 -2.51 21.54 -3.42
N TYR A 154 -1.53 20.65 -3.28
CA TYR A 154 -1.55 19.63 -2.24
C TYR A 154 -1.40 20.25 -0.84
N VAL A 155 -2.34 19.91 0.04
CA VAL A 155 -2.29 20.22 1.47
C VAL A 155 -2.17 18.90 2.25
N ALA A 156 -1.11 18.78 3.03
CA ALA A 156 -0.88 17.62 3.88
C ALA A 156 -1.94 17.53 4.98
N LYS A 157 -2.33 16.30 5.34
CA LYS A 157 -3.34 16.03 6.36
C LYS A 157 -2.72 15.99 7.76
N PRO A 158 -3.49 16.26 8.82
CA PRO A 158 -3.04 15.98 10.19
C PRO A 158 -2.51 14.55 10.32
N GLY A 159 -1.35 14.38 10.96
CA GLY A 159 -0.67 13.09 11.10
C GLY A 159 0.38 12.77 10.02
N ASP A 160 0.32 13.44 8.87
CA ASP A 160 1.31 13.26 7.80
C ASP A 160 2.71 13.63 8.30
N LYS A 161 3.70 12.82 7.90
CA LYS A 161 5.10 13.04 8.23
C LYS A 161 5.73 13.91 7.15
N VAL A 162 6.37 15.01 7.54
CA VAL A 162 6.88 16.02 6.62
C VAL A 162 8.30 16.44 6.97
N ALA A 163 9.04 16.91 5.97
CA ALA A 163 10.22 17.72 6.20
C ALA A 163 9.78 19.17 6.41
N ALA A 164 10.02 19.71 7.60
CA ALA A 164 9.70 21.10 7.94
C ALA A 164 10.99 21.91 8.09
N ARG A 165 11.11 23.03 7.37
CA ARG A 165 12.22 23.99 7.54
C ARG A 165 11.91 24.91 8.72
N VAL A 166 12.70 24.81 9.78
CA VAL A 166 12.54 25.63 10.99
C VAL A 166 13.72 26.57 11.15
N LYS A 167 13.45 27.75 11.70
CA LYS A 167 14.49 28.73 12.05
C LYS A 167 14.93 28.50 13.50
N ALA A 168 16.21 28.22 13.69
CA ALA A 168 16.84 28.12 14.99
C ALA A 168 16.97 29.51 15.65
N LEU A 169 17.19 29.52 16.96
CA LEU A 169 17.31 30.76 17.76
C LEU A 169 18.42 31.69 17.24
N GLU A 170 19.50 31.12 16.69
CA GLU A 170 20.65 31.87 16.16
C GLU A 170 20.48 32.31 14.69
N GLY A 171 19.32 32.02 14.08
CA GLY A 171 18.99 32.41 12.72
C GLY A 171 19.26 31.35 11.64
N ASP A 172 19.98 30.29 11.98
CA ASP A 172 20.23 29.15 11.11
C ASP A 172 18.94 28.38 10.79
N GLU A 173 18.84 27.84 9.58
CA GLU A 173 17.68 27.09 9.15
C GLU A 173 18.01 25.60 9.04
N GLN A 174 17.12 24.78 9.58
CA GLN A 174 17.30 23.34 9.62
C GLN A 174 16.03 22.63 9.14
N TRP A 175 16.19 21.62 8.28
CA TRP A 175 15.11 20.69 7.97
C TRP A 175 14.99 19.64 9.08
N ILE A 176 13.80 19.53 9.65
CA ILE A 176 13.47 18.53 10.67
C ILE A 176 12.37 17.61 10.18
N LEU A 177 12.35 16.38 10.69
CA LEU A 177 11.19 15.50 10.55
C LEU A 177 10.11 15.95 11.53
N ALA A 178 8.92 16.25 11.01
CA ALA A 178 7.78 16.72 11.79
C ALA A 178 6.50 15.96 11.42
N GLU A 179 5.46 16.15 12.23
CA GLU A 179 4.11 15.65 12.00
C GLU A 179 3.16 16.83 11.88
N VAL A 180 2.33 16.84 10.82
CA VAL A 180 1.33 17.89 10.59
C VAL A 180 0.26 17.85 11.67
N VAL A 181 -0.13 19.02 12.19
CA VAL A 181 -1.19 19.15 13.20
C VAL A 181 -2.45 19.73 12.59
N SER A 182 -2.32 20.83 11.86
CA SER A 182 -3.42 21.53 11.20
C SER A 182 -2.88 22.37 10.05
N TYR A 183 -3.79 22.84 9.20
CA TYR A 183 -3.50 23.79 8.14
C TYR A 183 -4.63 24.83 8.06
N SER A 184 -4.26 26.09 7.89
CA SER A 184 -5.12 27.25 7.75
C SER A 184 -5.00 27.82 6.35
N HIS A 185 -6.06 27.65 5.54
CA HIS A 185 -6.16 28.22 4.20
C HIS A 185 -6.07 29.74 4.19
N ALA A 186 -6.56 30.41 5.25
CA ALA A 186 -6.52 31.87 5.34
C ALA A 186 -5.09 32.42 5.48
N ALA A 187 -4.17 31.65 6.09
CA ALA A 187 -2.79 32.06 6.33
C ALA A 187 -1.77 31.31 5.44
N ASN A 188 -2.20 30.26 4.74
CA ASN A 188 -1.34 29.28 4.07
C ASN A 188 -0.27 28.70 5.03
N LYS A 189 -0.70 28.24 6.21
CA LYS A 189 0.16 27.74 7.30
C LYS A 189 -0.42 26.52 7.97
#